data_AF-A0A942GGX2-F1
#
_entry.id   AF-A0A942GGX2-F1
#
_cell.length_a   1.000
_cell.length_b   1.000
_cell.length_c   1.000
_cell.angle_alpha   90.00
_cell.angle_beta   90.00
_cell.angle_gamma   90.00
#
_symmetry.space_group_name_H-M   'P 1'
#
loop_
_entity.id
_entity.type
_entity.pdbx_description
1 polymer ?
#
loop_
_entity_poly.entity_id
_entity_poly.type
_entity_poly.pdbx_seq_one_letter_code
_entity_poly.pdbx_strand_id
1 'polypeptide(L)' 'MCHHAAHPLCERCLEREQFTPTQEVHHVKPLAQGGTTDDENLKVLCTPCHFEITAREGGRW' A
#
# COMPACT_ATOMS: atom_id res chain seq x y z
N MET A 1 -12.64 13.74 2.47
CA MET A 1 -11.58 13.92 1.46
C MET A 1 -11.16 12.53 1.01
N CYS A 2 -11.15 12.25 -0.30
CA CYS A 2 -10.83 10.91 -0.81
C CYS A 2 -9.31 10.70 -0.80
N HIS A 3 -8.83 9.69 -0.07
CA HIS A 3 -7.40 9.34 0.06
C HIS A 3 -6.64 9.25 -1.28
N HIS A 4 -7.34 8.84 -2.35
CA HIS A 4 -6.79 8.72 -3.71
C HIS A 4 -6.36 10.05 -4.35
N ALA A 5 -6.87 11.19 -3.88
CA ALA A 5 -6.50 12.50 -4.41
C ALA A 5 -5.15 13.00 -3.88
N ALA A 6 -4.76 12.58 -2.67
CA ALA A 6 -3.50 12.99 -2.05
C ALA A 6 -2.32 12.12 -2.53
N HIS A 7 -2.56 10.84 -2.79
CA HIS A 7 -1.55 9.91 -3.27
C HIS A 7 -2.03 9.18 -4.52
N PRO A 8 -1.99 9.83 -5.70
CA PRO A 8 -2.55 9.25 -6.92
C PRO A 8 -1.74 8.08 -7.47
N LEU A 9 -0.52 7.86 -6.96
CA LEU A 9 0.43 6.89 -7.51
C LEU A 9 0.82 5.85 -6.46
N CYS A 10 1.09 4.64 -6.94
CA CYS A 10 1.68 3.56 -6.17
C CYS A 10 3.08 3.96 -5.69
N GLU A 11 3.30 3.98 -4.37
CA GLU A 11 4.57 4.38 -3.77
C GLU A 11 5.74 3.51 -4.25
N ARG A 12 5.53 2.19 -4.35
CA ARG A 12 6.56 1.24 -4.79
C ARG A 12 6.91 1.36 -6.28
N CYS A 13 5.96 1.80 -7.09
CA CYS A 13 6.23 2.13 -8.49
C CYS A 13 6.98 3.46 -8.59
N LEU A 14 6.62 4.45 -7.76
CA LEU A 14 7.27 5.76 -7.73
C LEU A 14 8.76 5.63 -7.35
N GLU A 15 9.09 4.77 -6.37
CA GLU A 15 10.48 4.41 -6.02
C GLU A 15 11.29 3.83 -7.19
N ARG A 16 10.60 3.26 -8.20
CA ARG A 16 11.17 2.68 -9.42
C ARG A 16 11.03 3.60 -10.63
N GLU A 17 10.73 4.89 -10.41
CA GLU A 17 10.48 5.90 -11.45
C GLU A 17 9.32 5.52 -12.40
N GLN A 18 8.34 4.75 -11.90
CA GLN A 18 7.15 4.33 -12.62
C GLN A 18 5.89 5.04 -12.07
N PHE A 19 5.08 5.58 -12.97
CA PHE A 19 3.89 6.36 -12.62
C PHE A 19 2.62 5.50 -12.76
N THR A 20 2.48 4.52 -11.86
CA THR A 20 1.30 3.64 -11.82
C THR A 20 0.26 4.19 -10.85
N PRO A 21 -1.02 4.31 -11.23
CA PRO A 21 -2.08 4.75 -10.32
C PRO A 21 -2.19 3.86 -9.08
N THR A 22 -2.48 4.45 -7.93
CA THR A 22 -2.84 3.68 -6.75
C THR A 22 -4.26 3.13 -6.83
N GLN A 23 -4.50 1.97 -6.22
CA GLN A 23 -5.81 1.33 -6.17
C GLN A 23 -6.14 0.77 -4.79
N GLU A 24 -5.13 0.45 -3.98
CA GLU A 24 -5.27 -0.26 -2.72
C GLU A 24 -4.41 0.36 -1.63
N VAL A 25 -4.85 0.24 -0.38
CA VAL A 25 -4.12 0.72 0.81
C VAL A 25 -3.70 -0.50 1.61
N HIS A 26 -2.40 -0.58 1.91
CA HIS A 26 -1.78 -1.68 2.63
C HIS A 26 -1.26 -1.21 3.99
N HIS A 27 -1.51 -1.99 5.05
CA HIS A 27 -0.92 -1.73 6.36
C HIS A 27 0.48 -2.36 6.41
N VAL A 28 1.53 -1.55 6.53
CA VAL A 28 2.93 -2.01 6.62
C VAL A 28 3.11 -2.97 7.80
N LYS A 29 2.51 -2.64 8.94
CA LYS A 29 2.35 -3.53 10.07
C LYS A 29 0.88 -3.95 10.17
N PRO A 30 0.55 -5.24 10.13
CA PRO A 30 -0.83 -5.69 10.29
C PRO A 30 -1.43 -5.23 11.61
N LEU A 31 -2.72 -4.84 11.61
CA LEU A 31 -3.45 -4.43 12.81
C LEU A 31 -3.39 -5.50 13.91
N ALA A 32 -3.46 -6.78 13.53
CA ALA A 32 -3.35 -7.92 14.45
C ALA A 32 -2.01 -8.00 15.19
N GLN A 33 -0.96 -7.38 14.66
CA GLN A 33 0.37 -7.29 15.28
C GLN A 33 0.59 -5.94 15.99
N GLY A 34 -0.46 -5.13 16.13
CA GLY A 34 -0.40 -3.79 16.70
C GLY A 34 0.12 -2.74 15.70
N GLY A 35 -0.27 -2.84 14.43
CA GLY A 35 -0.20 -1.73 13.49
C GLY A 35 -1.34 -0.73 13.73
N THR A 36 -1.20 0.48 13.18
CA THR A 36 -2.20 1.56 13.26
C THR A 36 -2.74 1.89 11.87
N THR A 37 -3.79 2.70 11.80
CA THR A 37 -4.31 3.26 10.54
C THR A 37 -3.76 4.66 10.28
N ASP A 38 -2.63 5.00 10.90
CA ASP A 38 -1.95 6.28 10.67
C ASP A 38 -1.24 6.23 9.32
N ASP A 39 -1.16 7.37 8.63
CA ASP A 39 -0.56 7.46 7.30
C ASP A 39 0.86 6.86 7.23
N GLU A 40 1.63 6.92 8.33
CA GLU A 40 2.96 6.34 8.43
C GLU A 40 2.99 4.79 8.38
N ASN A 41 1.89 4.14 8.77
CA ASN A 41 1.71 2.69 8.69
C ASN A 41 0.91 2.25 7.46
N LEU A 42 0.48 3.20 6.62
CA LEU A 42 -0.25 2.92 5.39
C LEU A 42 0.67 3.09 4.18
N LYS A 43 0.50 2.23 3.18
CA LYS A 43 1.11 2.38 1.86
C LYS A 43 0.03 2.34 0.80
N VAL A 44 0.08 3.29 -0.13
CA VAL A 44 -0.79 3.29 -1.30
C VAL A 44 -0.11 2.54 -2.44
N LEU A 45 -0.75 1.48 -2.92
CA LEU A 45 -0.16 0.55 -3.88
C LEU A 45 -1.13 0.26 -5.03
N CYS A 46 -0.56 -0.07 -6.18
CA CYS A 46 -1.31 -0.73 -7.25
C CYS A 46 -1.56 -2.20 -6.88
N THR A 47 -2.61 -2.80 -7.42
CA THR A 47 -2.98 -4.20 -7.17
C THR A 47 -1.81 -5.19 -7.34
N PRO A 48 -0.96 -5.10 -8.39
CA PRO A 48 0.19 -6.00 -8.53
C PRO A 48 1.21 -5.85 -7.39
N CYS A 49 1.54 -4.61 -7.00
CA CYS A 49 2.49 -4.37 -5.91
C CYS A 49 1.93 -4.84 -4.57
N HIS A 50 0.63 -4.65 -4.35
CA HIS A 50 -0.03 -5.14 -3.14
C HIS A 50 -0.03 -6.67 -3.09
N PHE A 51 -0.37 -7.34 -4.18
CA PHE A 51 -0.33 -8.81 -4.26
C PHE A 51 1.08 -9.38 -4.01
N GLU A 52 2.13 -8.75 -4.55
CA GLU A 52 3.50 -9.16 -4.28
C GLU A 52 3.87 -9.08 -2.79
N ILE A 53 3.42 -8.05 -2.07
CA ILE A 53 3.71 -7.88 -0.64
C ILE A 53 2.94 -8.93 0.15
N THR A 54 1.63 -9.06 -0.07
CA THR A 54 0.79 -10.05 0.60
C THR A 54 1.31 -11.48 0.39
N ALA A 55 1.77 -11.81 -0.82
CA ALA A 55 2.38 -13.10 -1.12
C ALA A 55 3.71 -13.34 -0.38
N ARG A 56 4.53 -12.29 -0.19
CA ARG A 56 5.80 -12.37 0.55
C ARG A 56 5.60 -12.47 2.05
N GLU A 57 4.60 -11.76 2.58
CA GLU A 57 4.30 -11.70 4.02
C GLU A 57 3.48 -12.91 4.50
N GLY A 58 3.00 -13.75 3.58
CA GLY A 58 2.16 -14.91 3.90
C GLY A 58 0.79 -14.51 4.48
N GLY A 59 0.43 -13.23 4.36
CA GLY A 59 -0.85 -12.69 4.79
C GLY A 59 -1.96 -13.23 3.89
N ARG A 60 -3.04 -13.75 4.50
CA ARG A 60 -4.30 -13.90 3.78
C ARG A 60 -4.97 -12.53 3.73
N TRP A 61 -5.40 -12.15 2.54
CA TRP A 61 -6.20 -10.95 2.24
C TRP A 61 -7.37 -10.76 3.20
#